data_AF-A0A975E1A8-F1
#
_entry.id   AF-A0A975E1A8-F1
#
_cell.length_a   1.000
_cell.length_b   1.000
_cell.length_c   1.000
_cell.angle_alpha   90.00
_cell.angle_beta   90.00
_cell.angle_gamma   90.00
#
_symmetry.space_group_name_H-M   'P 1'
#
loop_
_entity.id
_entity.type
_entity.pdbx_description
1 polymer ?
#
loop_
_entity_poly.entity_id
_entity_poly.type
_entity_poly.pdbx_seq_one_letter_code
_entity_poly.pdbx_strand_id
1 'polypeptide(L)'
;MHAHHWKTTAAACALSMLAACGGGDDPATDPTQTAIGTISSFGSLVVNGVRFDDTAASITMDDSAGTRDRLRVGMVVQVRGRINANGTGVANTIRYNDCVQGPITAMNQVQNTVTVLGQTVLVDDDTVFDGVTLRDMNSFAIGDQVEVSCLPDPANNRLRATRMERQGLFQNGVSELEVKGTVSNLDAAAGTCTVDGLTVNFSGIAAGGRPAGLANGMTVEVGGSNFANGILTADRLRDRDRDRISYPDGDGLEVEGYVADFVSIANFTVAGQAVNAANAVIRNGTAADIRNGLKVEAEGVMTNNVLVASVLVVKLQANVHVESGLQAKDAALSTLTMLGRALKLTGDTVLRDRLASADQPAIITLASLNAADRLEVNAYEDAAGDLIATRVERTAADTLVVVKGPADAKVPTTQLTLAGFGVATGANSRYRDLSGALVDAATFYAAVAVPPAVPTMVRARGVVASLATNVVDATRDVSTTGELEIGED
;
A
#
# COMPACT_ATOMS: atom_id res chain seq x y z
N MET A 1 -4.69 -44.33 -16.19
CA MET A 1 -5.57 -43.70 -17.19
C MET A 1 -6.85 -43.30 -16.48
N HIS A 2 -7.01 -42.03 -16.13
CA HIS A 2 -8.28 -41.31 -15.97
C HIS A 2 -7.88 -39.86 -15.66
N ALA A 3 -7.77 -39.06 -16.72
CA ALA A 3 -7.47 -37.65 -16.64
C ALA A 3 -8.77 -36.90 -16.29
N HIS A 4 -8.79 -36.22 -15.15
CA HIS A 4 -9.83 -35.24 -14.86
C HIS A 4 -9.36 -33.87 -15.35
N HIS A 5 -9.89 -33.48 -16.50
CA HIS A 5 -9.71 -32.15 -17.07
C HIS A 5 -10.53 -31.15 -16.26
N TRP A 6 -9.88 -30.22 -15.55
CA TRP A 6 -10.56 -29.07 -14.97
C TRP A 6 -10.72 -28.01 -16.07
N LYS A 7 -11.95 -27.79 -16.53
CA LYS A 7 -12.28 -26.68 -17.44
C LYS A 7 -12.33 -25.40 -16.62
N THR A 8 -11.46 -24.45 -16.94
CA THR A 8 -11.52 -23.06 -16.48
C THR A 8 -12.81 -22.42 -17.02
N THR A 9 -13.67 -21.97 -16.11
CA THR A 9 -14.87 -21.20 -16.46
C THR A 9 -14.63 -19.78 -15.99
N ALA A 10 -14.38 -18.86 -16.93
CA ALA A 10 -14.43 -17.43 -16.65
C ALA A 10 -15.88 -17.07 -16.33
N ALA A 11 -16.17 -16.71 -15.08
CA ALA A 11 -17.49 -16.26 -14.68
C ALA A 11 -17.55 -14.74 -14.78
N ALA A 12 -18.27 -14.26 -15.79
CA ALA A 12 -18.72 -12.87 -15.87
C ALA A 12 -19.69 -12.58 -14.72
N CYS A 13 -19.56 -11.42 -14.07
CA CYS A 13 -20.53 -10.89 -13.13
C CYS A 13 -21.90 -10.73 -13.82
N ALA A 14 -22.81 -11.68 -13.58
CA ALA A 14 -24.20 -11.56 -13.98
C ALA A 14 -24.97 -10.89 -12.84
N LEU A 15 -25.23 -9.60 -12.98
CA LEU A 15 -26.20 -8.87 -12.16
C LEU A 15 -27.60 -9.37 -12.56
N SER A 16 -28.23 -10.21 -11.75
CA SER A 16 -29.58 -10.71 -12.00
C SER A 16 -30.61 -9.62 -11.68
N MET A 17 -31.03 -8.84 -12.69
CA MET A 17 -32.20 -7.98 -12.59
C MET A 17 -33.47 -8.74 -13.02
N LEU A 18 -34.50 -8.67 -12.18
CA LEU A 18 -35.84 -9.15 -12.51
C LEU A 18 -36.35 -8.41 -13.75
N ALA A 19 -36.68 -9.17 -14.79
CA ALA A 19 -37.33 -8.65 -15.99
C ALA A 19 -38.78 -8.25 -15.67
N ALA A 20 -39.02 -6.94 -15.54
CA ALA A 20 -40.33 -6.36 -15.76
C ALA A 20 -40.42 -5.93 -17.23
N CYS A 21 -41.31 -6.56 -17.97
CA CYS A 21 -41.66 -6.20 -19.34
C CYS A 21 -42.53 -4.93 -19.32
N GLY A 22 -42.10 -3.86 -20.01
CA GLY A 22 -42.90 -2.65 -20.26
C GLY A 22 -42.00 -1.48 -20.66
N GLY A 23 -42.06 -1.06 -21.92
CA GLY A 23 -41.03 -0.27 -22.60
C GLY A 23 -40.98 1.24 -22.33
N GLY A 24 -39.88 1.82 -22.80
CA GLY A 24 -39.56 3.24 -22.78
C GLY A 24 -38.04 3.40 -22.84
N ASP A 25 -37.51 3.79 -24.00
CA ASP A 25 -36.09 4.07 -24.23
C ASP A 25 -35.63 5.27 -23.37
N ASP A 26 -35.10 4.98 -22.18
CA ASP A 26 -34.12 5.81 -21.49
C ASP A 26 -32.89 4.93 -21.27
N PRO A 27 -31.67 5.36 -21.63
CA PRO A 27 -30.48 4.65 -21.19
C PRO A 27 -30.49 4.76 -19.67
N ALA A 28 -30.70 3.62 -18.98
CA ALA A 28 -30.48 3.53 -17.54
C ALA A 28 -29.10 4.16 -17.29
N THR A 29 -29.09 5.32 -16.65
CA THR A 29 -27.84 5.97 -16.28
C THR A 29 -27.18 5.03 -15.29
N ASP A 30 -26.11 4.36 -15.71
CA ASP A 30 -25.30 3.55 -14.80
C ASP A 30 -25.04 4.38 -13.53
N PRO A 31 -25.26 3.81 -12.33
CA PRO A 31 -25.17 4.55 -11.10
C PRO A 31 -23.78 5.18 -10.97
N THR A 32 -23.73 6.38 -10.40
CA THR A 32 -22.45 7.01 -10.11
C THR A 32 -21.73 6.17 -9.05
N GLN A 33 -20.44 5.92 -9.27
CA GLN A 33 -19.63 5.13 -8.38
C GLN A 33 -18.46 5.97 -7.87
N THR A 34 -18.14 5.77 -6.60
CA THR A 34 -16.93 6.32 -5.99
C THR A 34 -16.00 5.17 -5.63
N ALA A 35 -14.74 5.25 -6.07
CA ALA A 35 -13.68 4.35 -5.65
C ALA A 35 -12.70 5.11 -4.75
N ILE A 36 -12.41 4.55 -3.58
CA ILE A 36 -11.43 5.08 -2.64
C ILE A 36 -10.35 4.03 -2.47
N GLY A 37 -9.12 4.36 -2.84
CA GLY A 37 -8.02 3.41 -2.72
C GLY A 37 -6.75 3.87 -3.38
N THR A 38 -5.78 2.96 -3.42
CA THR A 38 -4.42 3.25 -3.86
C THR A 38 -4.31 3.21 -5.38
N ILE A 39 -3.62 4.19 -5.98
CA ILE A 39 -3.26 4.14 -7.40
C ILE A 39 -2.25 3.01 -7.61
N SER A 40 -2.61 2.02 -8.42
CA SER A 40 -1.77 0.84 -8.67
C SER A 40 -0.91 0.93 -9.93
N SER A 41 -1.38 1.62 -10.97
CA SER A 41 -0.72 1.71 -12.30
C SER A 41 -1.35 2.77 -13.23
N PHE A 42 -0.72 2.98 -14.39
CA PHE A 42 -1.09 3.96 -15.43
C PHE A 42 -1.27 3.37 -16.85
N GLY A 43 -1.69 4.18 -17.82
CA GLY A 43 -2.24 3.80 -19.14
C GLY A 43 -3.76 4.05 -19.25
N SER A 44 -4.37 4.06 -18.07
CA SER A 44 -5.58 4.72 -17.56
C SER A 44 -5.34 4.79 -16.04
N LEU A 45 -5.97 5.68 -15.28
CA LEU A 45 -5.81 5.66 -13.83
C LEU A 45 -6.39 4.36 -13.26
N VAL A 46 -5.59 3.54 -12.56
CA VAL A 46 -6.09 2.31 -11.95
C VAL A 46 -6.17 2.44 -10.44
N VAL A 47 -7.37 2.23 -9.90
CA VAL A 47 -7.68 2.24 -8.46
C VAL A 47 -8.61 1.06 -8.19
N ASN A 48 -8.29 0.25 -7.17
CA ASN A 48 -9.05 -0.95 -6.80
C ASN A 48 -9.32 -1.90 -7.98
N GLY A 49 -8.38 -2.02 -8.92
CA GLY A 49 -8.50 -2.86 -10.11
C GLY A 49 -9.34 -2.27 -11.25
N VAL A 50 -10.08 -1.18 -11.02
CA VAL A 50 -10.85 -0.49 -12.05
C VAL A 50 -9.95 0.45 -12.86
N ARG A 51 -10.04 0.38 -14.19
CA ARG A 51 -9.33 1.28 -15.11
C ARG A 51 -10.21 2.46 -15.46
N PHE A 52 -9.87 3.65 -14.96
CA PHE A 52 -10.58 4.89 -15.24
C PHE A 52 -9.91 5.67 -16.38
N ASP A 53 -10.71 6.03 -17.40
CA ASP A 53 -10.39 7.15 -18.27
C ASP A 53 -10.51 8.45 -17.48
N ASP A 54 -9.40 9.12 -17.26
CA ASP A 54 -9.29 10.35 -16.49
C ASP A 54 -8.90 11.57 -17.33
N THR A 55 -8.99 11.46 -18.67
CA THR A 55 -8.62 12.53 -19.60
C THR A 55 -9.42 13.82 -19.41
N ALA A 56 -10.67 13.72 -18.97
CA ALA A 56 -11.56 14.85 -18.71
C ALA A 56 -11.83 15.08 -17.21
N ALA A 57 -11.13 14.38 -16.32
CA ALA A 57 -11.38 14.47 -14.88
C ALA A 57 -10.90 15.81 -14.32
N SER A 58 -11.71 16.40 -13.43
CA SER A 58 -11.23 17.48 -12.57
C SER A 58 -10.37 16.88 -11.46
N ILE A 59 -9.14 17.35 -11.32
CA ILE A 59 -8.17 16.83 -10.34
C ILE A 59 -7.95 17.88 -9.25
N THR A 60 -8.05 17.45 -7.99
CA THR A 60 -7.73 18.26 -6.82
C THR A 60 -6.69 17.53 -5.98
N MET A 61 -5.65 18.25 -5.56
CA MET A 61 -4.56 17.77 -4.71
C MET A 61 -4.42 18.77 -3.56
N ASP A 62 -4.60 18.30 -2.33
CA ASP A 62 -4.47 19.11 -1.10
C ASP A 62 -5.30 20.41 -1.19
N ASP A 63 -6.58 20.21 -1.52
CA ASP A 63 -7.60 21.25 -1.76
C ASP A 63 -7.28 22.28 -2.85
N SER A 64 -6.26 22.04 -3.67
CA SER A 64 -5.85 22.90 -4.78
C SER A 64 -6.04 22.21 -6.13
N ALA A 65 -6.22 22.99 -7.20
CA ALA A 65 -6.31 22.42 -8.55
C ALA A 65 -5.03 21.65 -8.88
N GLY A 66 -5.17 20.35 -9.13
CA GLY A 66 -4.09 19.44 -9.46
C GLY A 66 -4.04 19.12 -10.95
N THR A 67 -2.98 18.44 -11.36
CA THR A 67 -2.78 18.04 -12.75
C THR A 67 -2.46 16.55 -12.84
N ARG A 68 -2.78 15.96 -14.00
CA ARG A 68 -2.68 14.53 -14.25
C ARG A 68 -1.26 13.97 -14.11
N ASP A 69 -0.27 14.79 -14.47
CA ASP A 69 1.15 14.50 -14.40
C ASP A 69 1.70 14.53 -12.97
N ARG A 70 0.92 14.96 -11.96
CA ARG A 70 1.27 14.89 -10.54
C ARG A 70 0.74 13.64 -9.82
N LEU A 71 -0.20 12.90 -10.41
CA LEU A 71 -0.64 11.62 -9.86
C LEU A 71 0.50 10.58 -9.96
N ARG A 72 0.72 9.83 -8.88
CA ARG A 72 1.75 8.80 -8.75
C ARG A 72 1.14 7.51 -8.21
N VAL A 73 1.77 6.37 -8.50
CA VAL A 73 1.43 5.10 -7.86
C VAL A 73 1.66 5.23 -6.34
N GLY A 74 0.78 4.62 -5.55
CA GLY A 74 0.86 4.64 -4.10
C GLY A 74 0.13 5.83 -3.48
N MET A 75 -0.27 6.84 -4.27
CA MET A 75 -1.21 7.86 -3.78
C MET A 75 -2.58 7.21 -3.51
N VAL A 76 -3.19 7.54 -2.38
CA VAL A 76 -4.57 7.15 -2.08
C VAL A 76 -5.50 8.26 -2.57
N VAL A 77 -6.40 7.91 -3.46
CA VAL A 77 -7.30 8.87 -4.12
C VAL A 77 -8.75 8.48 -3.95
N GLN A 78 -9.62 9.48 -4.06
CA GLN A 78 -11.04 9.29 -4.25
C GLN A 78 -11.37 9.61 -5.71
N VAL A 79 -11.86 8.61 -6.45
CA VAL A 79 -12.27 8.73 -7.85
C VAL A 79 -13.79 8.66 -7.91
N ARG A 80 -14.45 9.75 -8.29
CA ARG A 80 -15.89 9.75 -8.58
C ARG A 80 -16.10 9.72 -10.08
N GLY A 81 -16.93 8.79 -10.53
CA GLY A 81 -17.17 8.59 -11.95
C GLY A 81 -18.28 7.59 -12.24
N ARG A 82 -18.26 7.05 -13.44
CA ARG A 82 -19.12 5.92 -13.85
C ARG A 82 -18.24 4.70 -14.08
N ILE A 83 -18.73 3.53 -13.70
CA ILE A 83 -18.15 2.24 -14.11
C ILE A 83 -19.09 1.62 -15.12
N ASN A 84 -18.54 1.28 -16.29
CA ASN A 84 -19.24 0.60 -17.35
C ASN A 84 -19.35 -0.90 -17.03
N ALA A 85 -20.33 -1.57 -17.61
CA ALA A 85 -20.56 -3.01 -17.41
C ALA A 85 -19.36 -3.93 -17.74
N ASN A 86 -18.37 -3.43 -18.50
CA ASN A 86 -17.14 -4.16 -18.83
C ASN A 86 -16.03 -4.04 -17.75
N GLY A 87 -16.29 -3.34 -16.64
CA GLY A 87 -15.34 -3.11 -15.54
C GLY A 87 -14.36 -1.95 -15.76
N THR A 88 -14.50 -1.19 -16.85
CA THR A 88 -13.75 0.08 -17.07
C THR A 88 -14.58 1.26 -16.60
N GLY A 89 -13.94 2.31 -16.10
CA GLY A 89 -14.61 3.53 -15.65
C GLY A 89 -14.25 4.77 -16.44
N VAL A 90 -15.03 5.83 -16.24
CA VAL A 90 -14.72 7.20 -16.67
C VAL A 90 -14.75 8.07 -15.41
N ALA A 91 -13.62 8.69 -15.07
CA ALA A 91 -13.50 9.57 -13.91
C ALA A 91 -14.01 10.98 -14.25
N ASN A 92 -14.86 11.52 -13.39
CA ASN A 92 -15.27 12.93 -13.44
C ASN A 92 -14.46 13.78 -12.48
N THR A 93 -14.13 13.23 -11.31
CA THR A 93 -13.36 13.92 -10.27
C THR A 93 -12.37 12.95 -9.64
N ILE A 94 -11.15 13.43 -9.46
CA ILE A 94 -10.10 12.74 -8.70
C ILE A 94 -9.64 13.68 -7.60
N ARG A 95 -9.77 13.25 -6.35
CA ARG A 95 -9.24 13.98 -5.20
C ARG A 95 -8.12 13.17 -4.55
N TYR A 96 -6.95 13.78 -4.44
CA TYR A 96 -5.84 13.31 -3.63
C TYR A 96 -5.70 14.25 -2.43
N ASN A 97 -5.50 13.68 -1.24
CA ASN A 97 -4.89 14.43 -0.16
C ASN A 97 -3.86 13.52 0.53
N ASP A 98 -2.72 14.08 0.90
CA ASP A 98 -1.73 13.39 1.72
C ASP A 98 -2.31 13.07 3.12
N CYS A 99 -1.67 12.17 3.87
CA CYS A 99 -2.04 11.92 5.26
C CYS A 99 -1.30 12.83 6.24
N VAL A 100 -0.01 13.04 5.97
CA VAL A 100 0.87 13.86 6.78
C VAL A 100 2.05 14.32 5.93
N GLN A 101 2.44 15.57 6.10
CA GLN A 101 3.61 16.16 5.48
C GLN A 101 4.43 16.90 6.54
N GLY A 102 5.71 16.56 6.69
CA GLY A 102 6.58 17.20 7.68
C GLY A 102 7.91 16.51 7.89
N PRO A 103 8.72 16.97 8.87
CA PRO A 103 9.97 16.33 9.23
C PRO A 103 9.76 14.98 9.88
N ILE A 104 10.60 14.00 9.52
CA ILE A 104 10.81 12.80 10.32
C ILE A 104 11.49 13.20 11.64
N THR A 105 10.83 12.94 12.77
CA THR A 105 11.35 13.27 14.11
C THR A 105 11.90 12.07 14.86
N ALA A 106 11.45 10.87 14.49
CA ALA A 106 11.96 9.61 15.02
C ALA A 106 11.84 8.51 13.96
N MET A 107 12.70 7.50 14.08
CA MET A 107 12.68 6.31 13.25
C MET A 107 12.91 5.10 14.15
N ASN A 108 12.17 4.03 13.90
CA ASN A 108 12.37 2.73 14.51
C ASN A 108 12.49 1.70 13.40
N GLN A 109 13.74 1.28 13.15
CA GLN A 109 14.07 0.26 12.15
C GLN A 109 13.59 -1.13 12.50
N VAL A 110 13.40 -1.41 13.79
CA VAL A 110 12.84 -2.68 14.25
C VAL A 110 11.38 -2.74 13.83
N GLN A 111 10.57 -1.77 14.25
CA GLN A 111 9.13 -1.79 13.99
C GLN A 111 8.72 -1.28 12.60
N ASN A 112 9.68 -1.04 11.70
CA ASN A 112 9.46 -0.42 10.39
C ASN A 112 8.62 0.88 10.45
N THR A 113 8.87 1.73 11.45
CA THR A 113 8.09 2.96 11.64
C THR A 113 8.93 4.22 11.60
N VAL A 114 8.33 5.29 11.10
CA VAL A 114 8.83 6.66 11.23
C VAL A 114 7.79 7.51 11.95
N THR A 115 8.22 8.56 12.63
CA THR A 115 7.33 9.56 13.23
C THR A 115 7.40 10.85 12.44
N VAL A 116 6.27 11.34 11.93
CA VAL A 116 6.15 12.59 11.18
C VAL A 116 5.10 13.46 11.84
N LEU A 117 5.46 14.66 12.31
CA LEU A 117 4.57 15.56 13.06
C LEU A 117 3.79 14.85 14.21
N GLY A 118 4.46 13.94 14.91
CA GLY A 118 3.86 13.16 16.02
C GLY A 118 3.04 11.95 15.58
N GLN A 119 2.78 11.77 14.29
CA GLN A 119 2.08 10.61 13.74
C GLN A 119 3.04 9.45 13.52
N THR A 120 2.66 8.26 13.98
CA THR A 120 3.40 7.02 13.71
C THR A 120 3.00 6.49 12.35
N VAL A 121 3.97 6.34 11.45
CA VAL A 121 3.80 5.85 10.09
C VAL A 121 4.54 4.52 9.96
N LEU A 122 3.84 3.43 9.71
CA LEU A 122 4.42 2.16 9.30
C LEU A 122 4.78 2.22 7.82
N VAL A 123 5.95 1.70 7.49
CA VAL A 123 6.50 1.56 6.14
C VAL A 123 6.68 0.07 5.86
N ASP A 124 6.13 -0.44 4.76
CA ASP A 124 6.22 -1.85 4.39
C ASP A 124 6.74 -2.04 2.94
N ASP A 125 6.86 -3.29 2.48
CA ASP A 125 7.37 -3.60 1.12
C ASP A 125 6.42 -3.17 -0.01
N ASP A 126 5.18 -2.81 0.31
CA ASP A 126 4.21 -2.25 -0.63
C ASP A 126 4.29 -0.73 -0.70
N THR A 127 4.96 -0.08 0.25
CA THR A 127 5.19 1.37 0.26
C THR A 127 6.01 1.81 -0.95
N VAL A 128 5.47 2.73 -1.74
CA VAL A 128 6.20 3.32 -2.87
C VAL A 128 7.09 4.45 -2.38
N PHE A 129 8.38 4.37 -2.65
CA PHE A 129 9.33 5.42 -2.28
C PHE A 129 9.67 6.33 -3.45
N ASP A 130 9.74 7.64 -3.18
CA ASP A 130 10.14 8.66 -4.14
C ASP A 130 11.15 9.65 -3.52
N GLY A 131 11.96 10.29 -4.36
CA GLY A 131 13.02 11.20 -3.93
C GLY A 131 14.23 10.51 -3.29
N VAL A 132 14.34 9.18 -3.44
CA VAL A 132 15.38 8.33 -2.83
C VAL A 132 15.94 7.27 -3.78
N THR A 133 17.11 6.72 -3.46
CA THR A 133 17.84 5.75 -4.31
C THR A 133 17.65 4.29 -3.91
N LEU A 134 17.74 3.94 -2.62
CA LEU A 134 17.71 2.54 -2.17
C LEU A 134 16.29 1.98 -2.01
N ARG A 135 15.27 2.84 -2.12
CA ARG A 135 13.82 2.51 -2.10
C ARG A 135 13.44 1.61 -0.92
N ASP A 136 14.01 1.94 0.23
CA ASP A 136 13.72 1.33 1.51
C ASP A 136 13.87 2.41 2.59
N MET A 137 13.46 2.08 3.81
CA MET A 137 13.46 3.01 4.93
C MET A 137 14.87 3.53 5.29
N ASN A 138 15.94 2.81 4.89
CA ASN A 138 17.33 3.23 5.07
C ASN A 138 17.73 4.41 4.17
N SER A 139 16.87 4.80 3.22
CA SER A 139 17.06 5.99 2.40
C SER A 139 16.61 7.30 3.07
N PHE A 140 16.03 7.22 4.26
CA PHE A 140 15.50 8.36 5.00
C PHE A 140 16.29 8.57 6.29
N ALA A 141 16.27 9.82 6.77
CA ALA A 141 16.88 10.20 8.03
C ALA A 141 15.98 11.13 8.84
N ILE A 142 16.20 11.17 10.15
CA ILE A 142 15.60 12.19 11.02
C ILE A 142 15.98 13.58 10.48
N GLY A 143 14.98 14.45 10.34
CA GLY A 143 15.10 15.79 9.75
C GLY A 143 14.79 15.85 8.25
N ASP A 144 14.62 14.72 7.57
CA ASP A 144 14.09 14.73 6.20
C ASP A 144 12.63 15.20 6.22
N GLN A 145 12.30 16.12 5.32
CA GLN A 145 10.94 16.51 5.01
C GLN A 145 10.34 15.44 4.10
N VAL A 146 9.19 14.91 4.51
CA VAL A 146 8.47 13.89 3.74
C VAL A 146 7.01 14.24 3.55
N GLU A 147 6.45 13.78 2.43
CA GLU A 147 5.01 13.72 2.19
C GLU A 147 4.60 12.24 2.16
N VAL A 148 3.57 11.89 2.92
CA VAL A 148 3.12 10.51 3.09
C VAL A 148 1.69 10.37 2.59
N SER A 149 1.49 9.58 1.53
CA SER A 149 0.18 9.00 1.22
C SER A 149 0.00 7.73 2.05
N CYS A 150 -1.18 7.52 2.61
CA CYS A 150 -1.40 6.41 3.53
C CYS A 150 -2.84 5.90 3.54
N LEU A 151 -3.00 4.73 4.15
CA LEU A 151 -4.27 4.26 4.68
C LEU A 151 -4.21 4.30 6.22
N PRO A 152 -5.16 4.96 6.91
CA PRO A 152 -5.21 4.92 8.37
C PRO A 152 -5.42 3.50 8.91
N ASP A 153 -4.74 3.15 10.01
CA ASP A 153 -4.88 1.88 10.74
C ASP A 153 -5.26 2.18 12.21
N PRO A 154 -6.54 2.53 12.48
CA PRO A 154 -6.98 2.96 13.81
C PRO A 154 -6.82 1.86 14.87
N ALA A 155 -6.90 0.59 14.45
CA ALA A 155 -6.72 -0.56 15.35
C ALA A 155 -5.35 -0.58 16.02
N ASN A 156 -4.34 -0.02 15.36
CA ASN A 156 -2.96 0.07 15.85
C ASN A 156 -2.52 1.52 16.12
N ASN A 157 -3.44 2.48 16.09
CA ASN A 157 -3.19 3.91 16.28
C ASN A 157 -2.00 4.44 15.46
N ARG A 158 -1.99 4.10 14.16
CA ARG A 158 -0.93 4.48 13.23
C ARG A 158 -1.47 4.73 11.82
N LEU A 159 -0.63 5.32 10.98
CA LEU A 159 -0.80 5.40 9.55
C LEU A 159 0.01 4.26 8.90
N ARG A 160 -0.49 3.65 7.83
CA ARG A 160 0.31 2.73 7.00
C ARG A 160 0.56 3.38 5.66
N ALA A 161 1.83 3.69 5.39
CA ALA A 161 2.23 4.36 4.16
C ALA A 161 1.91 3.50 2.95
N THR A 162 1.35 4.12 1.92
CA THR A 162 1.22 3.55 0.58
C THR A 162 2.20 4.22 -0.37
N ARG A 163 2.60 5.46 -0.05
CA ARG A 163 3.70 6.19 -0.69
C ARG A 163 4.39 7.10 0.32
N MET A 164 5.71 7.21 0.21
CA MET A 164 6.51 8.13 1.00
C MET A 164 7.53 8.84 0.09
N GLU A 165 7.40 10.16 -0.04
CA GLU A 165 8.26 11.00 -0.86
C GLU A 165 9.20 11.84 0.00
N ARG A 166 10.49 11.82 -0.31
CA ARG A 166 11.48 12.70 0.31
C ARG A 166 11.57 14.04 -0.45
N GLN A 167 11.21 15.13 0.21
CA GLN A 167 11.23 16.49 -0.36
C GLN A 167 12.51 17.27 0.02
N GLY A 168 13.50 16.62 0.63
CA GLY A 168 14.75 17.22 1.08
C GLY A 168 14.84 17.31 2.59
N LEU A 169 15.65 18.25 3.10
CA LEU A 169 15.75 18.52 4.54
C LEU A 169 14.68 19.53 4.95
N PHE A 170 14.07 19.31 6.12
CA PHE A 170 13.13 20.26 6.70
C PHE A 170 13.80 21.61 6.99
N GLN A 171 13.13 22.68 6.57
CA GLN A 171 13.54 24.06 6.82
C GLN A 171 12.40 24.78 7.54
N ASN A 172 12.59 25.07 8.83
CA ASN A 172 11.57 25.75 9.63
C ASN A 172 11.22 27.13 9.07
N GLY A 173 9.93 27.38 8.91
CA GLY A 173 9.36 28.59 8.30
C GLY A 173 9.35 28.58 6.77
N VAL A 174 9.79 27.49 6.13
CA VAL A 174 9.88 27.36 4.66
C VAL A 174 9.18 26.10 4.16
N SER A 175 9.50 24.93 4.74
CA SER A 175 8.86 23.67 4.37
C SER A 175 7.38 23.67 4.77
N GLU A 176 6.53 23.21 3.87
CA GLU A 176 5.10 23.01 4.16
C GLU A 176 4.93 21.86 5.15
N LEU A 177 4.03 22.07 6.11
CA LEU A 177 3.67 21.14 7.15
C LEU A 177 2.17 20.93 7.09
N GLU A 178 1.75 19.67 7.13
CA GLU A 178 0.35 19.32 7.11
C GLU A 178 0.10 18.10 7.99
N VAL A 179 -0.94 18.18 8.84
CA VAL A 179 -1.43 17.04 9.61
C VAL A 179 -2.94 17.02 9.61
N LYS A 180 -3.51 15.83 9.47
CA LYS A 180 -4.95 15.58 9.53
C LYS A 180 -5.24 14.71 10.74
N GLY A 181 -6.34 14.97 11.43
CA GLY A 181 -6.71 14.17 12.60
C GLY A 181 -7.88 14.72 13.40
N THR A 182 -8.10 14.15 14.58
CA THR A 182 -9.21 14.52 15.46
C THR A 182 -8.75 15.52 16.51
N VAL A 183 -9.51 16.61 16.66
CA VAL A 183 -9.27 17.63 17.68
C VAL A 183 -9.56 17.06 19.07
N SER A 184 -8.64 17.31 19.98
CA SER A 184 -8.75 17.04 21.41
C SER A 184 -8.11 18.18 22.20
N ASN A 185 -8.34 18.24 23.52
CA ASN A 185 -7.76 19.25 24.42
C ASN A 185 -7.86 20.70 23.92
N LEU A 186 -8.97 21.05 23.26
CA LEU A 186 -9.19 22.40 22.73
C LEU A 186 -9.24 23.44 23.86
N ASP A 187 -8.30 24.39 23.82
CA ASP A 187 -8.36 25.67 24.54
C ASP A 187 -8.54 26.79 23.51
N ALA A 188 -9.80 27.13 23.26
CA ALA A 188 -10.16 28.18 22.31
C ALA A 188 -9.69 29.58 22.74
N ALA A 189 -9.46 29.81 24.05
CA ALA A 189 -9.00 31.09 24.58
C ALA A 189 -7.50 31.27 24.40
N ALA A 190 -6.71 30.21 24.67
CA ALA A 190 -5.28 30.19 24.40
C ALA A 190 -4.95 30.03 22.91
N GLY A 191 -5.90 29.50 22.12
CA GLY A 191 -5.68 29.21 20.70
C GLY A 191 -4.85 27.95 20.49
N THR A 192 -5.08 26.92 21.30
CA THR A 192 -4.33 25.66 21.24
C THR A 192 -5.26 24.44 21.27
N CYS A 193 -4.81 23.34 20.68
CA CYS A 193 -5.46 22.04 20.77
C CYS A 193 -4.43 20.92 20.52
N THR A 194 -4.87 19.67 20.60
CA THR A 194 -4.14 18.52 20.07
C THR A 194 -4.88 17.91 18.88
N VAL A 195 -4.14 17.51 17.85
CA VAL A 195 -4.66 16.79 16.67
C VAL A 195 -3.94 15.45 16.59
N ASP A 196 -4.66 14.37 16.88
CA ASP A 196 -4.11 13.01 17.02
C ASP A 196 -2.78 12.98 17.81
N GLY A 197 -2.76 13.69 18.95
CA GLY A 197 -1.62 13.79 19.86
C GLY A 197 -0.63 14.91 19.58
N LEU A 198 -0.60 15.49 18.37
CA LEU A 198 0.27 16.63 18.05
C LEU A 198 -0.28 17.91 18.69
N THR A 199 0.56 18.66 19.41
CA THR A 199 0.17 19.99 19.91
C THR A 199 0.17 21.02 18.77
N VAL A 200 -0.96 21.70 18.61
CA VAL A 200 -1.16 22.74 17.59
C VAL A 200 -1.41 24.07 18.28
N ASN A 201 -0.67 25.10 17.88
CA ASN A 201 -0.91 26.49 18.21
C ASN A 201 -1.55 27.19 17.00
N PHE A 202 -2.83 27.50 17.09
CA PHE A 202 -3.60 28.25 16.09
C PHE A 202 -3.97 29.66 16.55
N SER A 203 -3.32 30.18 17.60
CA SER A 203 -3.60 31.53 18.14
C SER A 203 -3.43 32.64 17.10
N GLY A 204 -2.57 32.42 16.09
CA GLY A 204 -2.38 33.32 14.94
C GLY A 204 -3.54 33.33 13.93
N ILE A 205 -4.44 32.34 13.98
CA ILE A 205 -5.59 32.24 13.07
C ILE A 205 -6.78 32.98 13.70
N ALA A 206 -7.25 34.03 13.02
CA ALA A 206 -8.44 34.78 13.44
C ALA A 206 -9.69 33.88 13.50
N ALA A 207 -10.66 34.20 14.37
CA ALA A 207 -11.84 33.35 14.59
C ALA A 207 -12.62 33.02 13.30
N GLY A 208 -12.71 33.95 12.35
CA GLY A 208 -13.36 33.71 11.05
C GLY A 208 -12.59 32.82 10.07
N GLY A 209 -11.30 32.57 10.35
CA GLY A 209 -10.47 31.63 9.59
C GLY A 209 -10.42 30.23 10.21
N ARG A 210 -11.18 29.98 11.28
CA ARG A 210 -11.27 28.68 11.95
C ARG A 210 -12.52 27.92 11.47
N PRO A 211 -12.54 26.58 11.57
CA PRO A 211 -13.73 25.79 11.27
C PRO A 211 -14.93 26.24 12.12
N ALA A 212 -16.10 26.34 11.51
CA ALA A 212 -17.32 26.66 12.22
C ALA A 212 -17.62 25.55 13.24
N GLY A 213 -17.87 25.93 14.50
CA GLY A 213 -18.18 24.96 15.55
C GLY A 213 -16.98 24.10 16.01
N LEU A 214 -15.74 24.56 15.77
CA LEU A 214 -14.52 23.89 16.24
C LEU A 214 -14.66 23.40 17.69
N ALA A 215 -14.59 22.08 17.88
CA ALA A 215 -14.79 21.39 19.15
C ALA A 215 -13.95 20.11 19.21
N ASN A 216 -13.78 19.55 20.42
CA ASN A 216 -13.21 18.23 20.58
C ASN A 216 -14.06 17.19 19.82
N GLY A 217 -13.40 16.26 19.13
CA GLY A 217 -14.02 15.26 18.26
C GLY A 217 -14.18 15.70 16.79
N MET A 218 -13.95 16.97 16.47
CA MET A 218 -13.97 17.44 15.07
C MET A 218 -12.73 16.95 14.32
N THR A 219 -12.91 16.45 13.11
CA THR A 219 -11.82 16.11 12.16
C THR A 219 -11.34 17.38 11.46
N VAL A 220 -10.05 17.67 11.54
CA VAL A 220 -9.46 18.88 10.96
C VAL A 220 -8.23 18.55 10.13
N GLU A 221 -7.92 19.47 9.24
CA GLU A 221 -6.62 19.59 8.58
C GLU A 221 -5.92 20.85 9.10
N VAL A 222 -4.67 20.69 9.54
CA VAL A 222 -3.84 21.76 10.08
C VAL A 222 -2.63 21.93 9.19
N GLY A 223 -2.45 23.14 8.67
CA GLY A 223 -1.32 23.53 7.84
C GLY A 223 -0.47 24.62 8.49
N GLY A 224 0.81 24.64 8.14
CA GLY A 224 1.74 25.69 8.52
C GLY A 224 3.13 25.47 7.94
N SER A 225 4.09 26.23 8.46
CA SER A 225 5.50 26.09 8.09
C SER A 225 6.46 26.08 9.29
N ASN A 226 5.94 26.31 10.51
CA ASN A 226 6.73 26.44 11.73
C ASN A 226 6.46 25.28 12.69
N PHE A 227 7.51 24.49 12.97
CA PHE A 227 7.47 23.38 13.90
C PHE A 227 8.69 23.40 14.81
N ALA A 228 8.46 23.59 16.10
CA ALA A 228 9.52 23.66 17.10
C ALA A 228 9.04 23.06 18.42
N ASN A 229 9.93 22.36 19.12
CA ASN A 229 9.65 21.76 20.43
C ASN A 229 8.38 20.86 20.45
N GLY A 230 8.09 20.18 19.34
CA GLY A 230 6.90 19.33 19.21
C GLY A 230 5.58 20.08 19.01
N ILE A 231 5.61 21.38 18.73
CA ILE A 231 4.42 22.21 18.50
C ILE A 231 4.41 22.70 17.06
N LEU A 232 3.32 22.43 16.35
CA LEU A 232 3.01 23.04 15.05
C LEU A 232 2.35 24.39 15.27
N THR A 233 2.97 25.46 14.78
CA THR A 233 2.32 26.77 14.69
C THR A 233 1.58 26.85 13.37
N ALA A 234 0.25 26.78 13.46
CA ALA A 234 -0.63 26.73 12.31
C ALA A 234 -0.94 28.12 11.77
N ASP A 235 -0.88 28.27 10.45
CA ASP A 235 -1.46 29.39 9.72
C ASP A 235 -2.75 29.00 8.97
N ARG A 236 -3.05 27.70 8.92
CA ARG A 236 -4.23 27.11 8.28
C ARG A 236 -4.87 26.08 9.22
N LEU A 237 -6.18 26.20 9.44
CA LEU A 237 -6.99 25.24 10.19
C LEU A 237 -8.33 25.09 9.48
N ARG A 238 -8.60 23.90 8.93
CA ARG A 238 -9.78 23.64 8.09
C ARG A 238 -10.56 22.44 8.61
N ASP A 239 -11.87 22.46 8.34
CA ASP A 239 -12.72 21.27 8.48
C ASP A 239 -12.33 20.29 7.37
N ARG A 240 -11.90 19.09 7.76
CA ARG A 240 -11.45 18.05 6.82
C ARG A 240 -12.59 17.56 5.91
N ASP A 241 -13.82 17.56 6.43
CA ASP A 241 -14.97 17.00 5.74
C ASP A 241 -15.68 18.01 4.84
N ARG A 242 -15.25 19.28 4.84
CA ARG A 242 -15.82 20.38 4.03
C ARG A 242 -15.94 20.03 2.55
N ASP A 243 -14.89 19.42 2.00
CA ASP A 243 -14.76 19.13 0.57
C ASP A 243 -14.89 17.62 0.29
N ARG A 244 -15.44 16.86 1.25
CA ARG A 244 -15.64 15.41 1.09
C ARG A 244 -16.53 15.14 -0.12
N ILE A 245 -16.11 14.17 -0.96
CA ILE A 245 -16.95 13.71 -2.06
C ILE A 245 -18.21 13.08 -1.46
N SER A 246 -19.38 13.64 -1.77
CA SER A 246 -20.66 13.10 -1.33
C SER A 246 -21.05 11.88 -2.16
N TYR A 247 -21.33 10.76 -1.52
CA TYR A 247 -21.88 9.54 -2.12
C TYR A 247 -23.25 9.24 -1.46
N PRO A 248 -24.35 9.83 -1.97
CA PRO A 248 -25.69 9.63 -1.43
C PRO A 248 -26.18 8.18 -1.52
N ASP A 249 -27.28 7.90 -0.83
CA ASP A 249 -27.95 6.60 -0.91
C ASP A 249 -28.29 6.23 -2.36
N GLY A 250 -27.99 4.98 -2.72
CA GLY A 250 -28.10 4.45 -4.08
C GLY A 250 -26.82 4.56 -4.92
N ASP A 251 -25.83 5.37 -4.53
CA ASP A 251 -24.52 5.38 -5.18
C ASP A 251 -23.75 4.08 -4.89
N GLY A 252 -22.96 3.65 -5.89
CA GLY A 252 -21.96 2.61 -5.69
C GLY A 252 -20.75 3.15 -4.94
N LEU A 253 -20.21 2.37 -4.02
CA LEU A 253 -18.97 2.68 -3.33
C LEU A 253 -18.07 1.46 -3.26
N GLU A 254 -16.81 1.68 -3.60
CA GLU A 254 -15.71 0.75 -3.37
C GLU A 254 -14.67 1.43 -2.48
N VAL A 255 -14.36 0.85 -1.34
CA VAL A 255 -13.46 1.43 -0.35
C VAL A 255 -12.40 0.43 0.08
N GLU A 256 -11.14 0.79 -0.13
CA GLU A 256 -9.96 0.11 0.39
C GLU A 256 -9.56 0.71 1.75
N GLY A 257 -9.25 -0.13 2.73
CA GLY A 257 -8.75 0.35 4.03
C GLY A 257 -8.58 -0.75 5.07
N TYR A 258 -8.21 -0.35 6.29
CA TYR A 258 -8.12 -1.25 7.43
C TYR A 258 -9.45 -1.29 8.19
N VAL A 259 -9.86 -2.50 8.58
CA VAL A 259 -11.05 -2.71 9.40
C VAL A 259 -10.85 -2.06 10.77
N ALA A 260 -11.84 -1.30 11.22
CA ALA A 260 -11.93 -0.74 12.57
C ALA A 260 -13.35 -0.95 13.13
N ASP A 261 -13.50 -0.73 14.44
CA ASP A 261 -14.77 -0.84 15.17
C ASP A 261 -15.56 -2.13 14.88
N PHE A 262 -14.86 -3.24 14.66
CA PHE A 262 -15.49 -4.52 14.31
C PHE A 262 -16.34 -5.05 15.46
N VAL A 263 -17.65 -5.12 15.23
CA VAL A 263 -18.62 -5.77 16.11
C VAL A 263 -19.08 -7.09 15.51
N SER A 264 -19.28 -7.12 14.19
CA SER A 264 -19.65 -8.32 13.43
C SER A 264 -19.40 -8.09 11.93
N ILE A 265 -19.57 -9.13 11.11
CA ILE A 265 -19.52 -9.00 9.64
C ILE A 265 -20.57 -8.01 9.08
N ALA A 266 -21.62 -7.71 9.85
CA ALA A 266 -22.65 -6.74 9.48
C ALA A 266 -22.39 -5.32 10.02
N ASN A 267 -21.35 -5.12 10.84
CA ASN A 267 -21.10 -3.86 11.53
C ASN A 267 -19.60 -3.71 11.87
N PHE A 268 -18.92 -2.94 11.02
CA PHE A 268 -17.54 -2.49 11.19
C PHE A 268 -17.32 -1.24 10.33
N THR A 269 -16.15 -0.63 10.42
CA THR A 269 -15.77 0.50 9.56
C THR A 269 -14.55 0.17 8.70
N VAL A 270 -14.46 0.77 7.51
CA VAL A 270 -13.30 0.73 6.61
C VAL A 270 -13.02 2.16 6.14
N ALA A 271 -11.82 2.67 6.41
CA ALA A 271 -11.45 4.06 6.12
C ALA A 271 -12.48 5.10 6.66
N GLY A 272 -13.11 4.80 7.80
CA GLY A 272 -14.14 5.64 8.43
C GLY A 272 -15.57 5.44 7.88
N GLN A 273 -15.75 4.68 6.79
CA GLN A 273 -17.07 4.34 6.26
C GLN A 273 -17.65 3.14 7.01
N ALA A 274 -18.88 3.24 7.51
CA ALA A 274 -19.61 2.12 8.08
C ALA A 274 -19.94 1.08 6.99
N VAL A 275 -19.68 -0.19 7.27
CA VAL A 275 -19.85 -1.31 6.34
C VAL A 275 -20.73 -2.40 6.96
N ASN A 276 -21.67 -2.89 6.17
CA ASN A 276 -22.43 -4.11 6.41
C ASN A 276 -22.14 -5.12 5.30
N ALA A 277 -21.38 -6.17 5.62
CA ALA A 277 -20.99 -7.24 4.70
C ALA A 277 -21.70 -8.57 4.99
N ALA A 278 -22.87 -8.55 5.65
CA ALA A 278 -23.59 -9.76 6.05
C ALA A 278 -23.92 -10.71 4.90
N ASN A 279 -24.13 -10.16 3.70
CA ASN A 279 -24.46 -10.90 2.49
C ASN A 279 -23.35 -10.82 1.43
N ALA A 280 -22.17 -10.30 1.79
CA ALA A 280 -21.08 -10.12 0.84
C ALA A 280 -20.46 -11.47 0.45
N VAL A 281 -20.07 -11.58 -0.82
CA VAL A 281 -19.14 -12.63 -1.25
C VAL A 281 -17.75 -12.27 -0.72
N ILE A 282 -17.20 -13.12 0.16
CA ILE A 282 -15.87 -12.92 0.72
C ILE A 282 -14.83 -13.59 -0.19
N ARG A 283 -13.81 -12.84 -0.59
CA ARG A 283 -12.67 -13.33 -1.40
C ARG A 283 -11.38 -13.29 -0.59
N ASN A 284 -10.46 -14.21 -0.90
CA ASN A 284 -9.13 -14.33 -0.28
C ASN A 284 -9.16 -14.50 1.26
N GLY A 285 -10.27 -15.02 1.79
CA GLY A 285 -10.48 -15.24 3.21
C GLY A 285 -11.92 -15.67 3.50
N THR A 286 -12.27 -15.64 4.78
CA THR A 286 -13.57 -16.02 5.32
C THR A 286 -14.08 -14.96 6.29
N ALA A 287 -15.36 -15.04 6.68
CA ALA A 287 -15.93 -14.14 7.67
C ALA A 287 -15.21 -14.22 9.04
N ALA A 288 -14.58 -15.36 9.35
CA ALA A 288 -13.83 -15.55 10.59
C ALA A 288 -12.49 -14.82 10.61
N ASP A 289 -11.97 -14.46 9.43
CA ASP A 289 -10.69 -13.76 9.33
C ASP A 289 -10.82 -12.25 9.62
N ILE A 290 -12.03 -11.70 9.39
CA ILE A 290 -12.32 -10.27 9.51
C ILE A 290 -12.21 -9.82 10.97
N ARG A 291 -11.31 -8.87 11.22
CA ARG A 291 -11.01 -8.32 12.54
C ARG A 291 -10.36 -6.95 12.39
N ASN A 292 -10.36 -6.17 13.47
CA ASN A 292 -9.66 -4.89 13.52
C ASN A 292 -8.21 -5.01 13.04
N GLY A 293 -7.77 -4.08 12.19
CA GLY A 293 -6.43 -4.04 11.60
C GLY A 293 -6.22 -4.92 10.37
N LEU A 294 -7.24 -5.68 9.92
CA LEU A 294 -7.16 -6.40 8.65
C LEU A 294 -7.39 -5.44 7.47
N LYS A 295 -6.54 -5.49 6.46
CA LYS A 295 -6.73 -4.73 5.21
C LYS A 295 -7.79 -5.40 4.34
N VAL A 296 -8.80 -4.63 3.92
CA VAL A 296 -9.89 -5.10 3.08
C VAL A 296 -10.23 -4.09 2.00
N GLU A 297 -10.94 -4.56 0.99
CA GLU A 297 -11.68 -3.74 0.04
C GLU A 297 -13.14 -4.16 0.08
N ALA A 298 -14.03 -3.21 0.33
CA ALA A 298 -15.47 -3.44 0.38
C ALA A 298 -16.15 -2.74 -0.80
N GLU A 299 -16.95 -3.49 -1.56
CA GLU A 299 -17.68 -2.99 -2.72
C GLU A 299 -19.18 -3.24 -2.52
N GLY A 300 -19.99 -2.21 -2.76
CA GLY A 300 -21.45 -2.31 -2.67
C GLY A 300 -22.17 -0.99 -2.91
N VAL A 301 -23.35 -0.85 -2.31
CA VAL A 301 -24.23 0.31 -2.49
C VAL A 301 -24.43 1.03 -1.16
N MET A 302 -24.42 2.37 -1.20
CA MET A 302 -24.74 3.20 -0.04
C MET A 302 -26.22 3.13 0.30
N THR A 303 -26.55 2.86 1.56
CA THR A 303 -27.93 2.83 2.08
C THR A 303 -27.96 3.34 3.51
N ASN A 304 -28.69 4.43 3.75
CA ASN A 304 -28.74 5.15 5.03
C ASN A 304 -27.33 5.43 5.60
N ASN A 305 -26.41 5.92 4.75
CA ASN A 305 -25.01 6.21 5.10
C ASN A 305 -24.17 4.98 5.51
N VAL A 306 -24.65 3.75 5.26
CA VAL A 306 -23.91 2.49 5.43
C VAL A 306 -23.63 1.88 4.07
N LEU A 307 -22.40 1.42 3.85
CA LEU A 307 -22.04 0.62 2.68
C LEU A 307 -22.58 -0.80 2.87
N VAL A 308 -23.64 -1.14 2.16
CA VAL A 308 -24.14 -2.53 2.11
C VAL A 308 -23.31 -3.26 1.05
N ALA A 309 -22.29 -3.98 1.52
CA ALA A 309 -21.31 -4.63 0.68
C ALA A 309 -21.88 -5.90 0.04
N SER A 310 -21.70 -6.02 -1.28
CA SER A 310 -21.93 -7.25 -2.05
C SER A 310 -20.66 -8.08 -2.21
N VAL A 311 -19.48 -7.45 -2.11
CA VAL A 311 -18.17 -8.12 -2.17
C VAL A 311 -17.29 -7.56 -1.06
N LEU A 312 -16.56 -8.45 -0.40
CA LEU A 312 -15.52 -8.09 0.57
C LEU A 312 -14.25 -8.87 0.23
N VAL A 313 -13.19 -8.17 -0.16
CA VAL A 313 -11.91 -8.79 -0.51
C VAL A 313 -10.94 -8.59 0.65
N VAL A 314 -10.39 -9.68 1.18
CA VAL A 314 -9.27 -9.61 2.13
C VAL A 314 -8.00 -9.32 1.33
N LYS A 315 -7.36 -8.19 1.60
CA LYS A 315 -6.08 -7.81 0.97
C LYS A 315 -4.95 -8.41 1.79
N LEU A 316 -4.47 -9.57 1.36
CA LEU A 316 -3.36 -10.27 2.02
C LEU A 316 -2.06 -9.49 1.81
N GLN A 317 -1.36 -9.19 2.91
CA GLN A 317 -0.13 -8.41 2.90
C GLN A 317 1.01 -9.27 2.35
N ALA A 318 1.78 -8.72 1.41
CA ALA A 318 2.97 -9.39 0.92
C ALA A 318 4.05 -9.44 2.01
N ASN A 319 4.64 -10.61 2.21
CA ASN A 319 5.76 -10.83 3.12
C ASN A 319 6.94 -11.53 2.42
N VAL A 320 6.84 -11.69 1.11
CA VAL A 320 7.89 -12.22 0.24
C VAL A 320 8.14 -11.20 -0.85
N HIS A 321 9.40 -10.84 -1.05
CA HIS A 321 9.84 -9.96 -2.11
C HIS A 321 10.99 -10.58 -2.88
N VAL A 322 10.91 -10.61 -4.20
CA VAL A 322 11.92 -11.22 -5.06
C VAL A 322 12.24 -10.29 -6.22
N GLU A 323 13.53 -10.03 -6.42
CA GLU A 323 14.03 -9.38 -7.61
C GLU A 323 14.99 -10.29 -8.37
N SER A 324 14.60 -10.73 -9.57
CA SER A 324 15.47 -11.54 -10.42
C SER A 324 15.04 -11.48 -11.89
N GLY A 325 15.84 -12.06 -12.78
CA GLY A 325 15.40 -12.36 -14.14
C GLY A 325 14.26 -13.38 -14.15
N LEU A 326 13.32 -13.23 -15.10
CA LEU A 326 12.27 -14.20 -15.37
C LEU A 326 12.85 -15.47 -15.99
N GLN A 327 12.55 -16.65 -15.43
CA GLN A 327 13.03 -17.93 -15.97
C GLN A 327 12.01 -18.60 -16.88
N ALA A 328 10.75 -18.60 -16.48
CA ALA A 328 9.66 -19.18 -17.25
C ALA A 328 8.34 -18.49 -16.92
N LYS A 329 7.38 -18.60 -17.83
CA LYS A 329 5.99 -18.18 -17.60
C LYS A 329 5.06 -19.21 -18.22
N ASP A 330 3.91 -19.43 -17.59
CA ASP A 330 2.86 -20.30 -18.11
C ASP A 330 1.53 -19.56 -18.09
N ALA A 331 0.99 -19.26 -19.27
CA ALA A 331 -0.27 -18.55 -19.41
C ALA A 331 -1.49 -19.42 -19.06
N ALA A 332 -1.41 -20.75 -19.20
CA ALA A 332 -2.51 -21.65 -18.87
C ALA A 332 -2.62 -21.84 -17.35
N LEU A 333 -1.49 -21.87 -16.65
CA LEU A 333 -1.44 -21.98 -15.20
C LEU A 333 -1.43 -20.62 -14.48
N SER A 334 -1.28 -19.52 -15.22
CA SER A 334 -1.10 -18.16 -14.66
C SER A 334 0.06 -18.10 -13.68
N THR A 335 1.23 -18.61 -14.08
CA THR A 335 2.42 -18.63 -13.23
C THR A 335 3.62 -17.98 -13.89
N LEU A 336 4.52 -17.48 -13.06
CA LEU A 336 5.89 -17.10 -13.43
C LEU A 336 6.89 -17.85 -12.54
N THR A 337 8.05 -18.18 -13.09
CA THR A 337 9.13 -18.86 -12.36
C THR A 337 10.31 -17.92 -12.20
N MET A 338 10.72 -17.73 -10.94
CA MET A 338 11.88 -16.94 -10.56
C MET A 338 12.68 -17.75 -9.55
N LEU A 339 14.00 -17.84 -9.72
CA LEU A 339 14.90 -18.60 -8.84
C LEU A 339 14.36 -20.01 -8.51
N GLY A 340 13.85 -20.71 -9.52
CA GLY A 340 13.34 -22.08 -9.40
C GLY A 340 11.98 -22.23 -8.72
N ARG A 341 11.39 -21.16 -8.17
CA ARG A 341 10.05 -21.21 -7.56
C ARG A 341 9.00 -20.63 -8.50
N ALA A 342 7.83 -21.26 -8.51
CA ALA A 342 6.65 -20.74 -9.18
C ALA A 342 5.93 -19.74 -8.28
N LEU A 343 5.58 -18.59 -8.84
CA LEU A 343 4.70 -17.58 -8.26
C LEU A 343 3.41 -17.55 -9.09
N LYS A 344 2.28 -17.77 -8.43
CA LYS A 344 0.95 -17.76 -9.04
C LYS A 344 0.43 -16.33 -9.16
N LEU A 345 -0.23 -16.05 -10.27
CA LEU A 345 -0.95 -14.81 -10.53
C LEU A 345 -2.44 -15.06 -10.40
N THR A 346 -3.14 -14.07 -9.85
CA THR A 346 -4.59 -14.07 -9.71
C THR A 346 -5.18 -12.87 -10.45
N GLY A 347 -6.51 -12.74 -10.44
CA GLY A 347 -7.17 -11.53 -10.96
C GLY A 347 -6.79 -10.25 -10.22
N ASP A 348 -6.30 -10.38 -8.98
CA ASP A 348 -5.93 -9.26 -8.11
C ASP A 348 -4.45 -8.88 -8.24
N THR A 349 -3.64 -9.66 -8.97
CA THR A 349 -2.21 -9.37 -9.14
C THR A 349 -2.01 -8.17 -10.05
N VAL A 350 -1.32 -7.14 -9.55
CA VAL A 350 -0.99 -5.94 -10.32
C VAL A 350 0.25 -6.19 -11.18
N LEU A 351 0.12 -6.12 -12.50
CA LEU A 351 1.23 -6.22 -13.45
C LEU A 351 1.53 -4.86 -14.07
N ARG A 352 2.75 -4.34 -13.87
CA ARG A 352 3.15 -3.04 -14.40
C ARG A 352 4.59 -2.99 -14.93
N ASP A 353 4.85 -2.01 -15.77
CA ASP A 353 6.16 -1.76 -16.38
C ASP A 353 6.70 -0.40 -15.97
N ARG A 354 7.76 -0.44 -15.17
CA ARG A 354 8.47 0.74 -14.68
C ARG A 354 9.52 1.25 -15.66
N LEU A 355 9.87 0.48 -16.69
CA LEU A 355 10.85 0.89 -17.69
C LEU A 355 10.38 2.10 -18.50
N ALA A 356 9.07 2.18 -18.75
CA ALA A 356 8.48 3.28 -19.50
C ALA A 356 8.48 4.60 -18.70
N SER A 357 8.19 4.53 -17.40
CA SER A 357 8.18 5.66 -16.48
C SER A 357 8.23 5.15 -15.03
N ALA A 358 9.12 5.72 -14.21
CA ALA A 358 9.19 5.42 -12.78
C ALA A 358 8.00 5.99 -12.01
N ASP A 359 7.56 7.18 -12.40
CA ASP A 359 6.49 7.94 -11.77
C ASP A 359 5.10 7.41 -12.14
N GLN A 360 4.97 6.97 -13.40
CA GLN A 360 3.71 6.53 -13.99
C GLN A 360 3.88 5.20 -14.77
N PRO A 361 4.18 4.09 -14.08
CA PRO A 361 4.38 2.78 -14.71
C PRO A 361 3.13 2.30 -15.44
N ALA A 362 3.32 1.80 -16.67
CA ALA A 362 2.23 1.35 -17.53
C ALA A 362 1.74 -0.06 -17.14
N ILE A 363 0.46 -0.35 -17.32
CA ILE A 363 -0.07 -1.71 -17.16
C ILE A 363 0.52 -2.63 -18.24
N ILE A 364 0.88 -3.86 -17.84
CA ILE A 364 1.29 -4.92 -18.76
C ILE A 364 0.53 -6.22 -18.48
N THR A 365 0.76 -7.23 -19.33
CA THR A 365 0.18 -8.57 -19.16
C THR A 365 1.27 -9.62 -19.01
N LEU A 366 0.93 -10.82 -18.53
CA LEU A 366 1.87 -11.95 -18.51
C LEU A 366 2.39 -12.27 -19.92
N ALA A 367 1.57 -12.06 -20.96
CA ALA A 367 1.97 -12.30 -22.34
C ALA A 367 3.11 -11.37 -22.82
N SER A 368 3.17 -10.14 -22.32
CA SER A 368 4.21 -9.17 -22.70
C SER A 368 5.57 -9.38 -22.03
N LEU A 369 5.64 -10.23 -20.99
CA LEU A 369 6.90 -10.54 -20.30
C LEU A 369 7.78 -11.52 -21.09
N ASN A 370 9.09 -11.35 -21.05
CA ASN A 370 10.10 -12.14 -21.76
C ASN A 370 11.16 -12.68 -20.81
N ALA A 371 11.87 -13.74 -21.20
CA ALA A 371 12.91 -14.35 -20.36
C ALA A 371 14.11 -13.42 -20.06
N ALA A 372 14.26 -12.32 -20.81
CA ALA A 372 15.28 -11.30 -20.54
C ALA A 372 14.79 -10.22 -19.55
N ASP A 373 13.50 -10.20 -19.21
CA ASP A 373 12.95 -9.18 -18.33
C ASP A 373 13.41 -9.40 -16.89
N ARG A 374 13.83 -8.30 -16.27
CA ARG A 374 14.04 -8.22 -14.82
C ARG A 374 12.71 -7.88 -14.16
N LEU A 375 12.34 -8.67 -13.16
CA LEU A 375 11.11 -8.48 -12.40
C LEU A 375 11.41 -8.22 -10.93
N GLU A 376 10.60 -7.36 -10.35
CA GLU A 376 10.41 -7.18 -8.91
C GLU A 376 9.01 -7.70 -8.56
N VAL A 377 8.92 -8.65 -7.64
CA VAL A 377 7.67 -9.32 -7.28
C VAL A 377 7.44 -9.29 -5.78
N ASN A 378 6.31 -8.75 -5.37
CA ASN A 378 5.77 -8.90 -4.02
C ASN A 378 4.77 -10.05 -4.01
N ALA A 379 4.84 -10.91 -3.00
CA ALA A 379 4.02 -12.10 -2.86
C ALA A 379 3.73 -12.41 -1.39
N TYR A 380 2.71 -13.24 -1.16
CA TYR A 380 2.50 -13.93 0.11
C TYR A 380 2.50 -15.43 -0.11
N GLU A 381 2.77 -16.20 0.94
CA GLU A 381 2.62 -17.65 0.94
C GLU A 381 1.24 -18.04 1.48
N ASP A 382 0.51 -18.88 0.74
CA ASP A 382 -0.77 -19.39 1.20
C ASP A 382 -0.62 -20.61 2.13
N ALA A 383 -1.73 -21.11 2.67
CA ALA A 383 -1.71 -22.25 3.57
C ALA A 383 -1.21 -23.57 2.94
N ALA A 384 -1.14 -23.64 1.61
CA ALA A 384 -0.59 -24.78 0.87
C ALA A 384 0.91 -24.64 0.57
N GLY A 385 1.52 -23.50 0.91
CA GLY A 385 2.91 -23.18 0.62
C GLY A 385 3.15 -22.65 -0.80
N ASP A 386 2.07 -22.26 -1.49
CA ASP A 386 2.15 -21.62 -2.80
C ASP A 386 2.40 -20.12 -2.65
N LEU A 387 3.33 -19.58 -3.45
CA LEU A 387 3.58 -18.14 -3.51
C LEU A 387 2.55 -17.49 -4.44
N ILE A 388 1.76 -16.57 -3.92
CA ILE A 388 0.78 -15.80 -4.69
C ILE A 388 1.28 -14.37 -4.82
N ALA A 389 1.54 -13.93 -6.06
CA ALA A 389 2.01 -12.57 -6.31
C ALA A 389 0.89 -11.55 -6.12
N THR A 390 1.16 -10.50 -5.35
CA THR A 390 0.29 -9.31 -5.24
C THR A 390 0.68 -8.26 -6.28
N ARG A 391 1.97 -8.16 -6.60
CA ARG A 391 2.52 -7.21 -7.57
C ARG A 391 3.66 -7.84 -8.35
N VAL A 392 3.67 -7.65 -9.66
CA VAL A 392 4.78 -7.97 -10.56
C VAL A 392 5.13 -6.72 -11.35
N GLU A 393 6.36 -6.28 -11.23
CA GLU A 393 6.83 -5.06 -11.87
C GLU A 393 8.07 -5.32 -12.71
N ARG A 394 8.00 -4.97 -14.00
CA ARG A 394 9.17 -4.99 -14.88
C ARG A 394 10.05 -3.78 -14.61
N THR A 395 11.35 -4.03 -14.41
CA THR A 395 12.34 -3.02 -14.02
C THR A 395 13.57 -3.07 -14.92
N ALA A 396 14.49 -2.11 -14.72
CA ALA A 396 15.77 -2.07 -15.42
C ALA A 396 16.61 -3.30 -15.10
N ALA A 397 17.41 -3.75 -16.07
CA ALA A 397 18.32 -4.85 -15.85
C ALA A 397 19.29 -4.54 -14.70
N ASP A 398 19.41 -5.48 -13.77
CA ASP A 398 20.36 -5.46 -12.66
C ASP A 398 20.91 -6.89 -12.48
N THR A 399 22.21 -6.98 -12.18
CA THR A 399 22.90 -8.24 -11.89
C THR A 399 22.68 -8.70 -10.45
N LEU A 400 22.38 -7.78 -9.53
CA LEU A 400 22.07 -8.08 -8.14
C LEU A 400 20.76 -8.85 -8.09
N VAL A 401 20.64 -9.88 -7.28
CA VAL A 401 19.36 -10.54 -6.96
C VAL A 401 19.01 -10.26 -5.52
N VAL A 402 17.73 -10.02 -5.28
CA VAL A 402 17.19 -9.74 -3.95
C VAL A 402 16.12 -10.77 -3.63
N VAL A 403 16.19 -11.34 -2.43
CA VAL A 403 15.11 -12.13 -1.85
C VAL A 403 14.89 -11.63 -0.43
N LYS A 404 13.66 -11.27 -0.10
CA LYS A 404 13.19 -11.07 1.27
C LYS A 404 12.07 -12.07 1.54
N GLY A 405 12.11 -12.71 2.69
CA GLY A 405 11.07 -13.65 3.11
C GLY A 405 11.34 -14.24 4.50
N PRO A 406 10.33 -14.90 5.09
CA PRO A 406 10.52 -15.66 6.32
C PRO A 406 11.57 -16.76 6.13
N ALA A 407 12.43 -16.96 7.13
CA ALA A 407 13.43 -18.01 7.09
C ALA A 407 12.82 -19.40 7.41
N ASP A 408 12.72 -20.26 6.40
CA ASP A 408 12.18 -21.62 6.54
C ASP A 408 13.22 -22.59 7.10
N ALA A 409 14.49 -22.39 6.72
CA ALA A 409 15.59 -23.25 7.12
C ALA A 409 16.92 -22.51 7.12
N LYS A 410 17.87 -23.00 7.91
CA LYS A 410 19.24 -22.48 7.95
C LYS A 410 20.27 -23.60 8.15
N VAL A 411 21.40 -23.48 7.48
CA VAL A 411 22.65 -24.17 7.81
C VAL A 411 23.59 -23.09 8.35
N PRO A 412 24.01 -23.17 9.63
CA PRO A 412 24.79 -22.11 10.25
C PRO A 412 25.94 -21.63 9.37
N THR A 413 26.03 -20.30 9.21
CA THR A 413 27.05 -19.54 8.49
C THR A 413 27.18 -19.78 6.98
N THR A 414 26.46 -20.75 6.39
CA THR A 414 26.64 -21.14 4.99
C THR A 414 25.39 -21.06 4.13
N GLN A 415 24.19 -21.22 4.70
CA GLN A 415 22.96 -21.26 3.89
C GLN A 415 21.70 -20.84 4.65
N LEU A 416 20.80 -20.16 3.96
CA LEU A 416 19.39 -19.95 4.35
C LEU A 416 18.44 -20.47 3.27
N THR A 417 17.20 -20.75 3.68
CA THR A 417 16.04 -20.87 2.79
C THR A 417 15.03 -19.82 3.24
N LEU A 418 14.65 -18.91 2.35
CA LEU A 418 13.74 -17.81 2.62
C LEU A 418 12.50 -17.99 1.76
N ALA A 419 11.33 -18.31 2.33
CA ALA A 419 10.11 -18.65 1.58
C ALA A 419 10.40 -19.59 0.38
N GLY A 420 11.15 -20.65 0.63
CA GLY A 420 11.61 -21.68 -0.30
C GLY A 420 12.73 -21.27 -1.26
N PHE A 421 13.17 -20.01 -1.26
CA PHE A 421 14.30 -19.55 -2.06
C PHE A 421 15.62 -19.88 -1.37
N GLY A 422 16.53 -20.55 -2.06
CA GLY A 422 17.85 -20.86 -1.51
C GLY A 422 18.78 -19.65 -1.53
N VAL A 423 19.47 -19.40 -0.42
CA VAL A 423 20.49 -18.35 -0.27
C VAL A 423 21.78 -18.96 0.27
N ALA A 424 22.87 -18.86 -0.50
CA ALA A 424 24.21 -19.23 -0.05
C ALA A 424 24.91 -18.03 0.58
N THR A 425 25.62 -18.26 1.68
CA THR A 425 26.40 -17.25 2.39
C THR A 425 27.83 -17.73 2.62
N GLY A 426 28.72 -16.82 3.01
CA GLY A 426 30.10 -17.18 3.29
C GLY A 426 30.81 -16.19 4.20
N ALA A 427 32.11 -16.41 4.39
CA ALA A 427 32.95 -15.64 5.30
C ALA A 427 33.03 -14.14 4.96
N ASN A 428 32.85 -13.79 3.68
CA ASN A 428 32.90 -12.40 3.21
C ASN A 428 31.52 -11.73 3.14
N SER A 429 30.42 -12.46 3.34
CA SER A 429 29.09 -11.88 3.37
C SER A 429 29.00 -10.83 4.48
N ARG A 430 28.33 -9.72 4.21
CA ARG A 430 28.02 -8.73 5.25
C ARG A 430 26.73 -9.12 5.93
N TYR A 431 26.72 -9.14 7.25
CA TYR A 431 25.53 -9.46 8.03
C TYR A 431 25.14 -8.24 8.85
N ARG A 432 23.85 -7.92 8.85
CA ARG A 432 23.27 -6.86 9.66
C ARG A 432 22.19 -7.40 10.56
N ASP A 433 22.19 -6.92 11.80
CA ASP A 433 21.10 -7.17 12.72
C ASP A 433 19.89 -6.28 12.43
N LEU A 434 18.86 -6.40 13.26
CA LEU A 434 17.60 -5.67 13.17
C LEU A 434 17.73 -4.15 13.29
N SER A 435 18.85 -3.66 13.83
CA SER A 435 19.17 -2.22 13.90
C SER A 435 19.96 -1.71 12.70
N GLY A 436 20.20 -2.58 11.71
CA GLY A 436 21.08 -2.31 10.58
C GLY A 436 22.57 -2.33 10.95
N ALA A 437 22.95 -2.66 12.18
CA ALA A 437 24.33 -2.70 12.62
C ALA A 437 25.04 -3.94 12.07
N LEU A 438 26.31 -3.80 11.68
CA LEU A 438 27.10 -4.94 11.20
C LEU A 438 27.40 -5.90 12.35
N VAL A 439 27.12 -7.19 12.13
CA VAL A 439 27.40 -8.29 13.07
C VAL A 439 28.19 -9.39 12.38
N ASP A 440 28.77 -10.30 13.16
CA ASP A 440 29.40 -11.50 12.60
C ASP A 440 28.36 -12.55 12.18
N ALA A 441 28.79 -13.52 11.37
CA ALA A 441 27.92 -14.57 10.86
C ALA A 441 27.31 -15.42 11.98
N ALA A 442 28.06 -15.70 13.04
CA ALA A 442 27.57 -16.54 14.15
C ALA A 442 26.43 -15.86 14.89
N THR A 443 26.58 -14.56 15.18
CA THR A 443 25.59 -13.71 15.83
C THR A 443 24.34 -13.58 14.97
N PHE A 444 24.50 -13.32 13.67
CA PHE A 444 23.38 -13.23 12.73
C PHE A 444 22.58 -14.54 12.68
N TYR A 445 23.26 -15.67 12.44
CA TYR A 445 22.58 -16.97 12.34
C TYR A 445 21.97 -17.42 13.66
N ALA A 446 22.50 -16.99 14.81
CA ALA A 446 21.86 -17.23 16.10
C ALA A 446 20.54 -16.47 16.25
N ALA A 447 20.46 -15.24 15.72
CA ALA A 447 19.27 -14.39 15.76
C ALA A 447 18.17 -14.84 14.78
N VAL A 448 18.52 -15.44 13.64
CA VAL A 448 17.53 -15.94 12.66
C VAL A 448 16.77 -17.16 13.22
N ALA A 449 15.48 -17.00 13.52
CA ALA A 449 14.58 -18.08 13.87
C ALA A 449 13.98 -18.74 12.61
N VAL A 450 13.73 -20.05 12.71
CA VAL A 450 13.09 -20.87 11.68
C VAL A 450 12.01 -21.74 12.35
N PRO A 451 11.04 -22.31 11.61
CA PRO A 451 10.03 -23.20 12.18
C PRO A 451 10.63 -24.30 13.07
N PRO A 452 9.99 -24.64 14.21
CA PRO A 452 8.64 -24.26 14.62
C PRO A 452 8.53 -22.91 15.36
N ALA A 453 9.63 -22.18 15.55
CA ALA A 453 9.56 -20.80 16.06
C ALA A 453 8.95 -19.87 14.99
N VAL A 454 8.48 -18.68 15.40
CA VAL A 454 8.07 -17.64 14.44
C VAL A 454 9.26 -17.34 13.54
N PRO A 455 9.16 -17.56 12.22
CA PRO A 455 10.28 -17.34 11.31
C PRO A 455 10.74 -15.89 11.34
N THR A 456 12.05 -15.70 11.32
CA THR A 456 12.63 -14.36 11.18
C THR A 456 12.57 -13.92 9.72
N MET A 457 12.14 -12.69 9.48
CA MET A 457 12.20 -12.07 8.15
C MET A 457 13.66 -11.71 7.83
N VAL A 458 14.15 -12.17 6.68
CA VAL A 458 15.52 -11.88 6.25
C VAL A 458 15.50 -11.36 4.83
N ARG A 459 16.27 -10.31 4.58
CA ARG A 459 16.58 -9.81 3.25
C ARG A 459 17.99 -10.24 2.86
N ALA A 460 18.12 -10.95 1.75
CA ALA A 460 19.37 -11.33 1.14
C ALA A 460 19.55 -10.58 -0.19
N ARG A 461 20.74 -10.00 -0.38
CA ARG A 461 21.20 -9.35 -1.59
C ARG A 461 22.49 -10.03 -2.05
N GLY A 462 22.52 -10.44 -3.31
CA GLY A 462 23.63 -11.23 -3.86
C GLY A 462 23.67 -11.20 -5.37
N VAL A 463 24.36 -12.16 -5.98
CA VAL A 463 24.29 -12.45 -7.42
C VAL A 463 23.71 -13.84 -7.63
N VAL A 464 23.32 -14.21 -8.85
CA VAL A 464 22.96 -15.61 -9.12
C VAL A 464 24.25 -16.43 -9.22
N ALA A 465 24.48 -17.38 -8.29
CA ALA A 465 25.67 -18.26 -8.31
C ALA A 465 25.83 -18.95 -9.68
N SER A 466 24.72 -19.47 -10.20
CA SER A 466 24.51 -19.87 -11.60
C SER A 466 23.01 -20.06 -11.85
N LEU A 467 22.54 -19.85 -13.07
CA LEU A 467 21.14 -20.14 -13.44
C LEU A 467 20.76 -21.62 -13.26
N ALA A 468 21.73 -22.52 -13.08
CA ALA A 468 21.49 -23.95 -12.86
C ALA A 468 21.16 -24.28 -11.39
N THR A 469 21.57 -23.45 -10.43
CA THR A 469 21.39 -23.74 -9.00
C THR A 469 20.19 -23.04 -8.39
N ASN A 470 19.67 -21.97 -9.01
CA ASN A 470 18.54 -21.19 -8.47
C ASN A 470 18.80 -20.64 -7.06
N VAL A 471 20.07 -20.45 -6.69
CA VAL A 471 20.51 -19.98 -5.39
C VAL A 471 21.02 -18.56 -5.50
N VAL A 472 20.59 -17.70 -4.58
CA VAL A 472 21.16 -16.36 -4.38
C VAL A 472 22.53 -16.53 -3.72
N ASP A 473 23.59 -16.13 -4.39
CA ASP A 473 24.93 -16.06 -3.84
C ASP A 473 25.15 -14.72 -3.14
N ALA A 474 25.00 -14.71 -1.82
CA ALA A 474 25.30 -13.55 -1.00
C ALA A 474 26.76 -13.55 -0.51
N THR A 475 27.66 -14.35 -1.11
CA THR A 475 29.09 -14.21 -0.86
C THR A 475 29.64 -12.96 -1.55
N ARG A 476 30.49 -12.22 -0.82
CA ARG A 476 31.09 -10.98 -1.32
C ARG A 476 32.48 -11.27 -1.90
N ASP A 477 32.73 -10.77 -3.10
CA ASP A 477 34.07 -10.64 -3.68
C ASP A 477 34.36 -9.16 -4.05
N VAL A 478 35.42 -8.91 -4.83
CA VAL A 478 35.82 -7.56 -5.26
C VAL A 478 34.81 -6.89 -6.22
N SER A 479 33.90 -7.67 -6.79
CA SER A 479 32.93 -7.27 -7.82
C SER A 479 31.46 -7.55 -7.45
N THR A 480 31.19 -8.38 -6.44
CA THR A 480 29.82 -8.72 -6.00
C THR A 480 29.43 -8.02 -4.69
N THR A 481 28.17 -7.60 -4.62
CA THR A 481 27.56 -7.16 -3.35
C THR A 481 26.88 -8.36 -2.72
N GLY A 482 27.41 -8.83 -1.59
CA GLY A 482 26.85 -9.93 -0.79
C GLY A 482 26.49 -9.44 0.61
N GLU A 483 25.19 -9.30 0.90
CA GLU A 483 24.68 -8.74 2.15
C GLU A 483 23.40 -9.44 2.60
N LEU A 484 23.31 -9.69 3.90
CA LEU A 484 22.11 -10.17 4.57
C LEU A 484 21.75 -9.22 5.70
N GLU A 485 20.48 -8.93 5.81
CA GLU A 485 19.92 -8.03 6.81
C GLU A 485 18.69 -8.71 7.43
N ILE A 486 18.66 -8.75 8.76
CA ILE A 486 17.44 -9.14 9.46
C ILE A 486 16.47 -7.96 9.34
N GLY A 487 15.30 -8.21 8.76
CA GLY A 487 14.21 -7.23 8.70
C GLY A 487 13.04 -7.65 9.58
N GLU A 488 12.03 -6.80 9.68
CA GLU A 488 10.70 -7.21 10.14
C GLU A 488 9.70 -7.22 8.97
N ASP A 489 8.54 -7.84 9.25
CA ASP A 489 7.36 -7.97 8.37
C ASP A 489 6.86 -6.63 7.83
#